data_AF-A0A9E4MCV0-F1
#
_entry.id   AF-A0A9E4MCV0-F1
#
_cell.length_a   1.000
_cell.length_b   1.000
_cell.length_c   1.000
_cell.angle_alpha   90.00
_cell.angle_beta   90.00
_cell.angle_gamma   90.00
#
_symmetry.space_group_name_H-M   'P 1'
#
loop_
_entity.id
_entity.type
_entity.pdbx_description
1 polymer ?
#
loop_
_entity_poly.entity_id
_entity_poly.type
_entity_poly.pdbx_seq_one_letter_code
_entity_poly.pdbx_strand_id
1 'polypeptide(L)'
;MLERTHRKPSRVAAMLCALLIGFAAWSCDDSSSRTLVYDDPVMGALLDSSMEELIEHDARIELTAEQEEIKRAALTPIPAPCCSDRSAYTCCCQCNLARAWWGLSKVLITEHGKDAAEVQAVVEGWIRDLRPQGFAGNSCYTGRCSTAARHDGCSGMNPNRIVS
;
A
#
# COMPACT_ATOMS: atom_id res chain seq x y z
N MET A 1 75.98 -35.30 29.33
CA MET A 1 75.32 -36.05 30.41
C MET A 1 73.86 -35.64 30.40
N LEU A 2 72.95 -36.59 30.16
CA LEU A 2 71.49 -36.59 30.39
C LEU A 2 70.59 -35.57 29.64
N GLU A 3 69.95 -36.10 28.58
CA GLU A 3 68.49 -36.34 28.45
C GLU A 3 67.42 -35.25 28.64
N ARG A 4 66.40 -35.39 27.75
CA ARG A 4 64.98 -34.99 27.80
C ARG A 4 64.59 -33.57 27.37
N THR A 5 63.53 -33.29 26.62
CA THR A 5 62.66 -33.91 25.59
C THR A 5 61.41 -33.00 25.53
N HIS A 6 60.93 -32.66 24.32
CA HIS A 6 59.57 -32.20 23.97
C HIS A 6 59.04 -30.90 24.64
N ARG A 7 58.23 -30.02 24.03
CA ARG A 7 57.38 -30.01 22.81
C ARG A 7 57.07 -28.53 22.49
N LYS A 8 57.07 -28.18 21.19
CA LYS A 8 56.37 -27.01 20.58
C LYS A 8 54.83 -27.18 20.70
N PRO A 9 53.93 -26.23 20.28
CA PRO A 9 54.10 -24.95 19.55
C PRO A 9 53.17 -23.80 20.04
N SER A 10 53.12 -22.71 19.23
CA SER A 10 51.98 -21.80 18.98
C SER A 10 52.09 -20.42 19.64
N ARG A 11 51.86 -19.29 18.97
CA ARG A 11 51.34 -18.96 17.62
C ARG A 11 51.88 -17.57 17.28
N VAL A 12 52.43 -17.40 16.08
CA VAL A 12 52.93 -16.12 15.55
C VAL A 12 51.88 -15.51 14.63
N ALA A 13 51.76 -14.19 14.78
CA ALA A 13 51.34 -13.17 13.82
C ALA A 13 49.88 -13.12 13.37
N ALA A 14 49.25 -12.04 13.85
CA ALA A 14 48.23 -11.30 13.14
C ALA A 14 48.69 -10.97 11.71
N MET A 15 47.79 -11.14 10.74
CA MET A 15 47.97 -10.64 9.38
C MET A 15 46.67 -10.04 8.86
N LEU A 16 46.84 -8.95 8.13
CA LEU A 16 45.92 -7.87 7.84
C LEU A 16 44.61 -8.29 7.14
N CYS A 17 43.54 -7.59 7.52
CA CYS A 17 42.30 -7.43 6.77
C CYS A 17 42.54 -6.71 5.44
N ALA A 18 42.28 -7.40 4.33
CA ALA A 18 41.87 -6.79 3.07
C ALA A 18 40.96 -7.78 2.35
N LEU A 19 39.66 -7.69 2.61
CA LEU A 19 38.62 -8.40 1.85
C LEU A 19 37.71 -7.35 1.24
N LEU A 20 37.90 -7.17 -0.07
CA LEU A 20 37.02 -6.42 -0.95
C LEU A 20 35.64 -7.08 -0.92
N ILE A 21 34.70 -6.47 -0.21
CA ILE A 21 33.29 -6.84 -0.28
C ILE A 21 32.77 -6.28 -1.60
N GLY A 22 32.71 -7.14 -2.62
CA GLY A 22 31.89 -6.91 -3.79
C GLY A 22 30.43 -6.89 -3.37
N PHE A 23 29.91 -5.69 -3.07
CA PHE A 23 28.47 -5.44 -3.03
C PHE A 23 27.95 -5.58 -4.47
N ALA A 24 27.52 -6.78 -4.84
CA ALA A 24 26.51 -6.92 -5.88
C ALA A 24 25.24 -6.27 -5.33
N ALA A 25 25.07 -4.98 -5.65
CA ALA A 25 23.83 -4.27 -5.45
C ALA A 25 22.74 -5.01 -6.24
N TRP A 26 21.93 -5.78 -5.54
CA TRP A 26 20.57 -6.09 -5.98
C TRP A 26 19.81 -4.77 -6.03
N SER A 27 19.83 -4.13 -7.19
CA SER A 27 18.84 -3.13 -7.52
C SER A 27 17.51 -3.85 -7.66
N CYS A 28 16.69 -3.85 -6.60
CA CYS A 28 15.26 -4.10 -6.76
C CYS A 28 14.71 -2.92 -7.58
N ASP A 29 14.54 -3.15 -8.88
CA ASP A 29 13.91 -2.22 -9.79
C ASP A 29 12.40 -2.14 -9.48
N ASP A 30 12.04 -1.33 -8.49
CA ASP A 30 10.66 -0.97 -8.10
C ASP A 30 10.00 -0.01 -9.10
N SER A 31 10.74 0.42 -10.14
CA SER A 31 10.25 1.36 -11.14
C SER A 31 9.44 0.65 -12.23
N SER A 32 9.84 -0.56 -12.64
CA SER A 32 9.19 -1.27 -13.74
C SER A 32 7.74 -1.67 -13.45
N SER A 33 7.37 -1.91 -12.19
CA SER A 33 6.00 -2.27 -11.81
C SER A 33 5.05 -1.06 -11.83
N ARG A 34 5.51 0.14 -11.43
CA ARG A 34 4.67 1.37 -11.46
C ARG A 34 4.29 1.80 -12.88
N THR A 35 5.18 1.64 -13.85
CA THR A 35 4.91 2.05 -15.23
C THR A 35 3.90 1.10 -15.90
N LEU A 36 3.98 -0.20 -15.63
CA LEU A 36 3.07 -1.20 -16.17
C LEU A 36 1.61 -1.04 -15.70
N VAL A 37 1.40 -0.48 -14.50
CA VAL A 37 0.05 -0.22 -13.98
C VAL A 37 -0.65 0.92 -14.74
N TYR A 38 0.09 1.94 -15.18
CA TYR A 38 -0.49 3.10 -15.88
C TYR A 38 -0.63 2.89 -17.40
N ASP A 39 0.16 1.98 -18.00
CA ASP A 39 0.07 1.66 -19.43
C ASP A 39 -1.01 0.60 -19.75
N ASP A 40 -1.66 0.02 -18.73
CA ASP A 40 -2.77 -0.92 -18.90
C ASP A 40 -4.09 -0.14 -19.11
N PRO A 41 -4.73 -0.23 -20.29
CA PRO A 41 -5.99 0.47 -20.57
C PRO A 41 -7.14 0.05 -19.65
N VAL A 42 -7.08 -1.13 -19.04
CA VAL A 42 -8.05 -1.60 -18.04
C VAL A 42 -7.86 -0.84 -16.72
N MET A 43 -6.62 -0.58 -16.32
CA MET A 43 -6.32 0.20 -15.12
C MET A 43 -6.67 1.68 -15.31
N GLY A 44 -6.43 2.25 -16.50
CA GLY A 44 -6.87 3.60 -16.83
C GLY A 44 -8.38 3.79 -16.65
N ALA A 45 -9.19 2.84 -17.14
CA ALA A 45 -10.65 2.90 -16.99
C ALA A 45 -11.11 2.77 -15.52
N LEU A 46 -10.41 2.00 -14.68
CA LEU A 46 -10.71 1.91 -13.25
C LEU A 46 -10.32 3.20 -12.50
N LEU A 47 -9.24 3.86 -12.91
CA LEU A 47 -8.87 5.16 -12.35
C LEU A 47 -9.89 6.25 -12.71
N ASP A 48 -10.51 6.14 -13.89
CA ASP A 48 -11.60 7.02 -14.35
C ASP A 48 -12.98 6.68 -13.74
N SER A 49 -13.09 5.57 -12.98
CA SER A 49 -14.35 5.19 -12.35
C SER A 49 -14.82 6.23 -11.34
N SER A 50 -16.11 6.52 -11.38
CA SER A 50 -16.72 7.48 -10.47
C SER A 50 -16.73 6.94 -9.03
N MET A 51 -16.76 7.85 -8.06
CA MET A 51 -16.90 7.47 -6.65
C MET A 51 -18.21 6.69 -6.40
N GLU A 52 -19.31 7.05 -7.09
CA GLU A 52 -20.58 6.33 -7.03
C GLU A 52 -20.43 4.86 -7.44
N GLU A 53 -19.81 4.59 -8.59
CA GLU A 53 -19.61 3.21 -9.09
C GLU A 53 -18.79 2.38 -8.11
N LEU A 54 -17.68 2.93 -7.60
CA LEU A 54 -16.82 2.23 -6.64
C LEU A 54 -17.55 1.93 -5.33
N ILE A 55 -18.38 2.86 -4.82
CA ILE A 55 -19.21 2.60 -3.64
C ILE A 55 -20.19 1.45 -3.90
N GLU A 56 -20.76 1.39 -5.09
CA GLU A 56 -21.66 0.30 -5.47
C GLU A 56 -20.93 -1.05 -5.51
N HIS A 57 -19.71 -1.09 -6.07
CA HIS A 57 -18.87 -2.28 -6.04
C HIS A 57 -18.56 -2.74 -4.60
N ASP A 58 -18.27 -1.82 -3.68
CA ASP A 58 -18.07 -2.17 -2.26
C ASP A 58 -19.31 -2.83 -1.65
N ALA A 59 -20.50 -2.32 -1.97
CA ALA A 59 -21.75 -2.88 -1.46
C ALA A 59 -22.09 -4.26 -2.04
N ARG A 60 -21.75 -4.52 -3.31
CA ARG A 60 -22.13 -5.76 -4.01
C ARG A 60 -21.13 -6.90 -3.88
N ILE A 61 -19.83 -6.59 -3.85
CA ILE A 61 -18.78 -7.62 -3.93
C ILE A 61 -18.47 -8.15 -2.53
N GLU A 62 -18.71 -9.44 -2.32
CA GLU A 62 -18.27 -10.20 -1.16
C GLU A 62 -16.93 -10.89 -1.48
N LEU A 63 -15.93 -10.68 -0.63
CA LEU A 63 -14.63 -11.34 -0.77
C LEU A 63 -14.62 -12.68 -0.06
N THR A 64 -13.97 -13.67 -0.67
CA THR A 64 -13.56 -14.88 0.04
C THR A 64 -12.47 -14.54 1.08
N ALA A 65 -12.21 -15.46 2.02
CA ALA A 65 -11.18 -15.24 3.04
C ALA A 65 -9.78 -14.99 2.46
N GLU A 66 -9.43 -15.66 1.35
CA GLU A 66 -8.16 -15.48 0.65
C GLU A 66 -8.08 -14.09 -0.02
N GLN A 67 -9.15 -13.67 -0.69
CA GLN A 67 -9.22 -12.34 -1.29
C GLN A 67 -9.21 -11.22 -0.25
N GLU A 68 -9.83 -11.44 0.91
CA GLU A 68 -9.80 -10.50 2.02
C GLU A 68 -8.38 -10.35 2.61
N GLU A 69 -7.54 -11.40 2.57
CA GLU A 69 -6.12 -11.28 2.91
C GLU A 69 -5.37 -10.38 1.93
N ILE A 70 -5.63 -10.52 0.62
CA ILE A 70 -5.04 -9.65 -0.40
C ILE A 70 -5.42 -8.19 -0.12
N LYS A 71 -6.71 -7.91 0.10
CA LYS A 71 -7.19 -6.59 0.45
C LYS A 71 -6.53 -6.06 1.73
N ARG A 72 -6.39 -6.90 2.76
CA ARG A 72 -5.75 -6.53 4.02
C ARG A 72 -4.28 -6.15 3.81
N ALA A 73 -3.52 -6.99 3.13
CA ALA A 73 -2.12 -6.76 2.85
C ALA A 73 -1.91 -5.47 2.05
N ALA A 74 -2.76 -5.22 1.04
CA ALA A 74 -2.70 -4.03 0.20
C ALA A 74 -3.06 -2.73 0.93
N LEU A 75 -4.08 -2.76 1.79
CA LEU A 75 -4.65 -1.54 2.39
C LEU A 75 -4.10 -1.21 3.79
N THR A 76 -3.42 -2.15 4.45
CA THR A 76 -2.81 -1.90 5.77
C THR A 76 -1.68 -0.86 5.74
N PRO A 77 -0.79 -0.83 4.72
CA PRO A 77 0.28 0.17 4.64
C PRO A 77 -0.21 1.59 4.35
N ILE A 78 -1.41 1.73 3.77
CA ILE A 78 -1.97 3.02 3.38
C ILE A 78 -2.69 3.63 4.59
N PRO A 79 -2.37 4.86 5.03
CA PRO A 79 -3.15 5.54 6.07
C PRO A 79 -4.58 5.81 5.60
N ALA A 80 -5.56 5.75 6.51
CA ALA A 80 -6.92 6.15 6.18
C ALA A 80 -6.96 7.67 5.89
N PRO A 81 -7.78 8.10 4.93
CA PRO A 81 -7.75 9.49 4.45
C PRO A 81 -8.29 10.47 5.49
N CYS A 82 -9.27 10.02 6.26
CA CYS A 82 -10.01 10.85 7.19
C CYS A 82 -9.44 10.82 8.63
N CYS A 83 -8.55 9.84 8.92
CA CYS A 83 -7.97 9.59 10.24
C CYS A 83 -6.65 8.83 10.08
N SER A 84 -5.51 9.49 10.21
CA SER A 84 -4.19 8.86 10.03
C SER A 84 -3.84 7.81 11.10
N ASP A 85 -4.62 7.72 12.18
CA ASP A 85 -4.42 6.74 13.26
C ASP A 85 -4.86 5.31 12.86
N ARG A 86 -5.53 5.18 11.70
CA ARG A 86 -5.99 3.92 11.12
C ARG A 86 -5.40 3.74 9.73
N SER A 87 -5.34 2.49 9.29
CA SER A 87 -5.04 2.19 7.88
C SER A 87 -6.31 2.27 7.03
N ALA A 88 -6.17 2.31 5.71
CA ALA A 88 -7.28 2.19 4.78
C ALA A 88 -8.05 0.87 4.98
N TYR A 89 -7.39 -0.19 5.46
CA TYR A 89 -8.05 -1.44 5.84
C TYR A 89 -8.87 -1.31 7.13
N THR A 90 -8.27 -0.71 8.16
CA THR A 90 -8.86 -0.60 9.51
C THR A 90 -9.61 0.71 9.75
N CYS A 91 -9.95 1.43 8.68
CA CYS A 91 -10.69 2.69 8.75
C CYS A 91 -12.04 2.46 9.41
N CYS A 92 -12.30 3.15 10.51
CA CYS A 92 -13.54 3.00 11.27
C CYS A 92 -14.73 3.73 10.62
N CYS A 93 -14.47 4.69 9.74
CA CYS A 93 -15.50 5.47 9.08
C CYS A 93 -15.95 4.76 7.80
N GLN A 94 -17.23 4.41 7.73
CA GLN A 94 -17.88 4.08 6.47
C GLN A 94 -18.28 5.37 5.74
N CYS A 95 -17.29 6.20 5.40
CA CYS A 95 -17.51 7.37 4.54
C CYS A 95 -17.43 6.99 3.07
N ASN A 96 -17.89 7.88 2.19
CA ASN A 96 -17.91 7.64 0.75
C ASN A 96 -16.51 7.43 0.17
N LEU A 97 -15.52 8.16 0.68
CA LEU A 97 -14.13 7.97 0.29
C LEU A 97 -13.58 6.57 0.65
N ALA A 98 -13.84 6.08 1.87
CA ALA A 98 -13.39 4.77 2.30
C ALA A 98 -14.08 3.64 1.51
N ARG A 99 -15.41 3.76 1.31
CA ARG A 99 -16.18 2.81 0.49
C ARG A 99 -15.65 2.75 -0.93
N ALA A 100 -15.33 3.90 -1.55
CA ALA A 100 -14.75 3.92 -2.89
C ALA A 100 -13.40 3.20 -2.96
N TRP A 101 -12.50 3.40 -1.98
CA TRP A 101 -11.22 2.68 -1.92
C TRP A 101 -11.41 1.17 -1.75
N TRP A 102 -12.38 0.77 -0.91
CA TRP A 102 -12.71 -0.64 -0.71
C TRP A 102 -13.33 -1.27 -1.96
N GLY A 103 -14.18 -0.55 -2.68
CA GLY A 103 -14.78 -0.97 -3.93
C GLY A 103 -13.74 -1.15 -5.03
N LEU A 104 -12.85 -0.17 -5.20
CA LEU A 104 -11.72 -0.28 -6.14
C LEU A 104 -10.87 -1.51 -5.83
N SER A 105 -10.51 -1.71 -4.55
CA SER A 105 -9.73 -2.88 -4.14
C SER A 105 -10.47 -4.20 -4.44
N LYS A 106 -11.78 -4.26 -4.19
CA LYS A 106 -12.60 -5.43 -4.47
C LYS A 106 -12.62 -5.76 -5.96
N VAL A 107 -12.85 -4.79 -6.83
CA VAL A 107 -12.85 -4.98 -8.29
C VAL A 107 -11.48 -5.48 -8.79
N LEU A 108 -10.40 -4.85 -8.35
CA LEU A 108 -9.04 -5.28 -8.71
C LEU A 108 -8.77 -6.74 -8.35
N ILE A 109 -9.23 -7.17 -7.18
CA ILE A 109 -9.02 -8.54 -6.69
C ILE A 109 -9.94 -9.54 -7.42
N THR A 110 -11.24 -9.24 -7.53
CA THR A 110 -12.23 -10.22 -7.99
C THR A 110 -12.35 -10.29 -9.51
N GLU A 111 -12.22 -9.15 -10.19
CA GLU A 111 -12.46 -9.06 -11.64
C GLU A 111 -11.15 -9.06 -12.43
N HIS A 112 -10.05 -8.60 -11.81
CA HIS A 112 -8.74 -8.49 -12.46
C HIS A 112 -7.65 -9.39 -11.87
N GLY A 113 -7.96 -10.15 -10.81
CA GLY A 113 -7.04 -11.13 -10.21
C GLY A 113 -5.75 -10.52 -9.68
N LYS A 114 -5.78 -9.24 -9.28
CA LYS A 114 -4.61 -8.49 -8.84
C LYS A 114 -4.12 -8.96 -7.47
N ASP A 115 -2.80 -8.97 -7.30
CA ASP A 115 -2.18 -9.26 -6.00
C ASP A 115 -2.14 -8.03 -5.08
N ALA A 116 -1.62 -8.22 -3.86
CA ALA A 116 -1.63 -7.15 -2.85
C ALA A 116 -0.79 -5.93 -3.24
N ALA A 117 0.34 -6.15 -3.92
CA ALA A 117 1.24 -5.07 -4.32
C ALA A 117 0.63 -4.26 -5.47
N GLU A 118 0.01 -4.93 -6.44
CA GLU A 118 -0.70 -4.27 -7.53
C GLU A 118 -1.91 -3.48 -7.02
N VAL A 119 -2.73 -4.06 -6.13
CA VAL A 119 -3.87 -3.36 -5.52
C VAL A 119 -3.41 -2.12 -4.77
N GLN A 120 -2.35 -2.24 -3.95
CA GLN A 120 -1.80 -1.11 -3.22
C GLN A 120 -1.36 0.02 -4.17
N ALA A 121 -0.61 -0.32 -5.22
CA ALA A 121 -0.10 0.65 -6.18
C ALA A 121 -1.23 1.42 -6.90
N VAL A 122 -2.30 0.71 -7.31
CA VAL A 122 -3.45 1.34 -7.97
C VAL A 122 -4.20 2.25 -7.01
N VAL A 123 -4.47 1.80 -5.78
CA VAL A 123 -5.18 2.62 -4.78
C VAL A 123 -4.37 3.88 -4.43
N GLU A 124 -3.06 3.77 -4.25
CA GLU A 124 -2.17 4.92 -4.03
C GLU A 124 -2.14 5.89 -5.23
N GLY A 125 -2.20 5.36 -6.45
CA GLY A 125 -2.34 6.15 -7.68
C GLY A 125 -3.63 6.96 -7.69
N TRP A 126 -4.77 6.30 -7.47
CA TRP A 126 -6.08 6.95 -7.40
C TRP A 126 -6.14 8.04 -6.31
N ILE A 127 -5.55 7.77 -5.13
CA ILE A 127 -5.43 8.75 -4.04
C ILE A 127 -4.67 9.99 -4.49
N ARG A 128 -3.55 9.80 -5.19
CA ARG A 128 -2.70 10.88 -5.69
C ARG A 128 -3.41 11.70 -6.76
N ASP A 129 -4.16 11.07 -7.64
CA ASP A 129 -4.90 11.74 -8.70
C ASP A 129 -6.08 12.55 -8.13
N LEU A 130 -6.76 12.02 -7.11
CA LEU A 130 -7.83 12.71 -6.41
C LEU A 130 -7.33 13.93 -5.62
N ARG A 131 -6.18 13.79 -4.92
CA ARG A 131 -5.59 14.86 -4.12
C ARG A 131 -4.05 14.76 -4.11
N PRO A 132 -3.36 15.43 -5.07
CA PRO A 132 -1.90 15.35 -5.21
C PRO A 132 -1.12 15.76 -3.96
N GLN A 133 -1.68 16.63 -3.14
CA GLN A 133 -1.12 17.09 -1.87
C GLN A 133 -1.29 16.11 -0.69
N GLY A 134 -1.80 14.89 -0.94
CA GLY A 134 -2.11 13.89 0.10
C GLY A 134 -3.38 14.21 0.86
N PHE A 135 -3.68 13.54 1.98
CA PHE A 135 -4.78 13.86 2.91
C PHE A 135 -4.22 14.31 4.25
N ALA A 136 -4.89 15.24 4.95
CA ALA A 136 -4.42 15.72 6.26
C ALA A 136 -4.59 14.68 7.37
N GLY A 137 -5.43 13.66 7.17
CA GLY A 137 -5.64 12.58 8.13
C GLY A 137 -6.37 12.99 9.41
N ASN A 138 -7.05 14.14 9.43
CA ASN A 138 -7.78 14.63 10.61
C ASN A 138 -9.24 15.03 10.31
N SER A 139 -9.72 14.80 9.09
CA SER A 139 -11.07 15.19 8.64
C SER A 139 -12.18 14.66 9.55
N CYS A 140 -12.01 13.46 10.12
CA CYS A 140 -12.92 12.86 11.09
C CYS A 140 -13.02 13.69 12.38
N TYR A 141 -11.88 14.20 12.88
CA TYR A 141 -11.80 14.94 14.13
C TYR A 141 -12.26 16.38 14.00
N THR A 142 -12.20 16.95 12.79
CA THR A 142 -12.57 18.34 12.51
C THR A 142 -13.94 18.49 11.86
N GLY A 143 -14.74 17.41 11.77
CA GLY A 143 -16.10 17.46 11.21
C GLY A 143 -16.16 17.71 9.70
N ARG A 144 -15.13 17.36 8.94
CA ARG A 144 -15.06 17.58 7.48
C ARG A 144 -15.69 16.44 6.66
N CYS A 145 -16.48 15.57 7.29
CA CYS A 145 -17.09 14.42 6.63
C CYS A 145 -17.97 14.83 5.44
N SER A 146 -18.67 15.96 5.52
CA SER A 146 -19.51 16.54 4.45
C SER A 146 -18.76 17.43 3.47
N THR A 147 -17.42 17.48 3.54
CA THR A 147 -16.58 18.15 2.55
C THR A 147 -16.16 17.16 1.47
N ALA A 148 -16.02 17.64 0.23
CA ALA A 148 -15.51 16.84 -0.87
C ALA A 148 -14.08 16.34 -0.61
N ALA A 149 -13.77 15.13 -1.07
CA ALA A 149 -12.43 14.54 -0.91
C ALA A 149 -11.32 15.36 -1.58
N ARG A 150 -11.57 15.95 -2.76
CA ARG A 150 -10.64 16.89 -3.42
C ARG A 150 -10.31 18.13 -2.56
N HIS A 151 -11.15 18.42 -1.57
CA HIS A 151 -11.00 19.50 -0.60
C HIS A 151 -10.70 18.98 0.81
N ASP A 152 -10.04 17.82 0.95
CA ASP A 152 -9.61 17.27 2.24
C ASP A 152 -10.78 16.88 3.18
N GLY A 153 -11.88 16.44 2.57
CA GLY A 153 -13.00 15.82 3.27
C GLY A 153 -13.13 14.34 2.94
N CYS A 154 -14.30 13.77 3.23
CA CYS A 154 -14.59 12.35 3.02
C CYS A 154 -15.75 12.10 2.04
N SER A 155 -16.21 13.15 1.35
CA SER A 155 -17.30 13.16 0.36
C SER A 155 -18.66 12.68 0.87
N GLY A 156 -18.91 12.80 2.17
CA GLY A 156 -20.17 12.41 2.82
C GLY A 156 -20.12 11.04 3.50
N MET A 157 -21.12 10.81 4.36
CA MET A 157 -21.32 9.53 5.07
C MET A 157 -22.43 8.68 4.46
N ASN A 158 -23.34 9.29 3.70
CA ASN A 158 -24.45 8.59 3.05
C ASN A 158 -23.99 8.12 1.66
N PRO A 159 -24.00 6.80 1.38
CA PRO A 159 -23.55 6.26 0.09
C PRO A 159 -24.40 6.73 -1.09
N ASN A 160 -25.64 7.17 -0.86
CA ASN A 160 -26.53 7.69 -1.90
C ASN A 160 -26.44 9.22 -2.05
N ARG A 161 -25.47 9.87 -1.40
CA ARG A 161 -25.26 11.32 -1.47
C ARG A 161 -23.78 11.64 -1.38
N ILE A 162 -23.13 11.71 -2.53
CA ILE A 162 -21.73 12.11 -2.63
C ILE A 162 -21.61 13.63 -2.69
N VAL A 163 -20.68 14.16 -1.92
CA VAL A 163 -20.26 15.57 -2.01
C VAL A 163 -19.06 15.62 -2.95
N SER A 164 -19.30 16.07 -4.19
CA SER A 164 -18.27 16.20 -5.22
C SER A 164 -17.56 17.52 -5.16
#